data_AF-A0A2E7Y3M3-F1
#
_entry.id   AF-A0A2E7Y3M3-F1
#
_cell.length_a   1.000
_cell.length_b   1.000
_cell.length_c   1.000
_cell.angle_alpha   90.00
_cell.angle_beta   90.00
_cell.angle_gamma   90.00
#
_symmetry.space_group_name_H-M   'P 1'
#
loop_
_entity.id
_entity.type
_entity.pdbx_description
1 polymer ?
#
loop_
_entity_poly.entity_id
_entity_poly.type
_entity_poly.pdbx_seq_one_letter_code
_entity_poly.pdbx_strand_id
1 'polypeptide(L)'
;MKYGGFAVASRPQIAHTGGVRVGWARKESPVNPIIGILSALAASTAISAAVIRVPEDYSAIQAGIDAAAPGDTVLVGSGVWAGWLNFRGKDITLESSDGPEVTTIDGGESPSAVAIFSGETTDAVLRGFTIIGQGSGTLHEGVTQGAGIYILNSSPTIEDCIVRDCSAMMGGGISIWHGDPVLRNVIVRNNWASIDGGGMRIHHLSSPVLEECEFLDNGADVYGGALAYGNDSDGIHEECIFDGNSAGIRGGGISKTCDCSDARISNSTLCNNFPDHVLGTWDDLGGNTVCAICSNDVTADGVVDVNDVLAIIAAWGGCVCVEDINGDSAVDVDDLLAVLGSYGPCP
;
A
#
# COMPACT_ATOMS: atom_id res chain seq x y z
N MET A 1 8.13 21.43 27.31
CA MET A 1 7.03 20.91 28.15
C MET A 1 7.41 19.51 28.59
N LYS A 2 7.13 19.15 29.85
CA LYS A 2 7.55 17.87 30.47
C LYS A 2 6.76 16.69 29.88
N TYR A 3 7.43 15.59 29.54
CA TYR A 3 6.80 14.27 29.45
C TYR A 3 7.37 13.37 30.56
N GLY A 4 6.45 12.82 31.37
CA GLY A 4 6.72 11.95 32.50
C GLY A 4 6.75 10.47 32.10
N GLY A 5 7.55 9.70 32.82
CA GLY A 5 7.72 8.26 32.63
C GLY A 5 6.54 7.43 33.15
N PHE A 6 6.38 6.25 32.56
CA PHE A 6 5.50 5.19 33.05
C PHE A 6 6.33 4.02 33.59
N ALA A 7 5.96 3.58 34.79
CA ALA A 7 6.59 2.51 35.54
C ALA A 7 6.02 1.13 35.16
N VAL A 8 6.88 0.13 35.18
CA VAL A 8 6.60 -1.29 34.96
C VAL A 8 5.98 -1.92 36.21
N ALA A 9 4.87 -2.64 36.07
CA ALA A 9 4.24 -3.38 37.16
C ALA A 9 4.41 -4.91 36.97
N SER A 10 5.04 -5.54 37.95
CA SER A 10 5.28 -6.99 38.05
C SER A 10 4.07 -7.76 38.60
N ARG A 11 3.79 -8.94 38.03
CA ARG A 11 2.73 -9.88 38.44
C ARG A 11 3.07 -10.64 39.75
N PRO A 12 2.10 -10.98 40.61
CA PRO A 12 2.31 -11.96 41.67
C PRO A 12 1.78 -13.36 41.32
N GLN A 13 2.56 -14.39 41.66
CA GLN A 13 2.12 -15.79 41.75
C GLN A 13 1.45 -16.07 43.10
N ILE A 14 0.44 -16.94 43.14
CA ILE A 14 -0.09 -17.51 44.39
C ILE A 14 -0.13 -19.04 44.27
N ALA A 15 0.44 -19.68 45.30
CA ALA A 15 0.57 -21.12 45.48
C ALA A 15 -0.59 -21.73 46.29
N HIS A 16 -0.82 -23.02 46.07
CA HIS A 16 -1.75 -23.92 46.75
C HIS A 16 -1.53 -24.04 48.26
N THR A 17 -2.61 -24.27 49.02
CA THR A 17 -2.69 -25.31 50.09
C THR A 17 -4.13 -25.54 50.55
N GLY A 18 -4.45 -26.79 50.94
CA GLY A 18 -5.46 -27.09 51.96
C GLY A 18 -6.69 -27.88 51.50
N GLY A 19 -6.65 -29.21 51.67
CA GLY A 19 -7.85 -30.07 51.61
C GLY A 19 -8.35 -30.47 52.99
N VAL A 20 -9.65 -30.76 53.11
CA VAL A 20 -10.24 -31.63 54.16
C VAL A 20 -11.44 -32.38 53.57
N ARG A 21 -11.49 -33.70 53.79
CA ARG A 21 -12.58 -34.63 53.40
C ARG A 21 -13.51 -34.88 54.59
N VAL A 22 -14.82 -35.07 54.35
CA VAL A 22 -15.72 -35.82 55.24
C VAL A 22 -16.73 -36.63 54.39
N GLY A 23 -16.87 -37.94 54.65
CA GLY A 23 -17.90 -38.84 54.10
C GLY A 23 -19.31 -38.54 54.66
N TRP A 24 -20.42 -39.11 54.18
CA TRP A 24 -20.78 -40.53 54.20
C TRP A 24 -22.02 -40.86 53.34
N ALA A 25 -22.07 -42.12 52.89
CA ALA A 25 -23.22 -43.03 52.71
C ALA A 25 -24.11 -42.98 51.43
N ARG A 26 -24.36 -44.21 50.95
CA ARG A 26 -25.00 -44.67 49.70
C ARG A 26 -26.52 -44.50 49.68
N LYS A 27 -27.08 -44.34 48.47
CA LYS A 27 -28.33 -44.99 48.07
C LYS A 27 -28.36 -45.20 46.56
N GLU A 28 -28.46 -46.45 46.13
CA GLU A 28 -28.70 -46.81 44.73
C GLU A 28 -30.18 -46.67 44.35
N SER A 29 -30.37 -46.54 43.04
CA SER A 29 -31.46 -46.05 42.17
C SER A 29 -32.80 -46.80 42.19
N PRO A 30 -33.81 -46.20 41.53
CA PRO A 30 -34.58 -46.96 40.53
C PRO A 30 -34.58 -46.30 39.13
N VAL A 31 -35.02 -47.08 38.16
CA VAL A 31 -34.75 -47.07 36.72
C VAL A 31 -35.69 -46.16 35.88
N ASN A 32 -35.10 -45.46 34.89
CA ASN A 32 -35.54 -45.08 33.53
C ASN A 32 -36.91 -44.36 33.26
N PRO A 33 -36.97 -43.41 32.30
CA PRO A 33 -36.93 -43.80 30.89
C PRO A 33 -36.06 -42.96 29.96
N ILE A 34 -35.72 -43.61 28.86
CA ILE A 34 -34.97 -43.17 27.69
C ILE A 34 -35.57 -41.89 27.12
N ILE A 35 -34.83 -40.78 27.21
CA ILE A 35 -35.07 -39.60 26.36
C ILE A 35 -34.39 -39.90 25.02
N GLY A 36 -35.21 -40.17 24.01
CA GLY A 36 -34.76 -40.19 22.63
C GLY A 36 -34.28 -38.79 22.27
N ILE A 37 -32.97 -38.59 22.18
CA ILE A 37 -32.38 -37.41 21.59
C ILE A 37 -32.66 -37.53 20.09
N LEU A 38 -33.67 -36.81 19.59
CA LEU A 38 -33.73 -36.45 18.18
C LEU A 38 -32.47 -35.63 17.91
N SER A 39 -31.46 -36.25 17.30
CA SER A 39 -30.42 -35.54 16.59
C SER A 39 -31.08 -34.82 15.43
N ALA A 40 -31.45 -33.55 15.64
CA ALA A 40 -31.70 -32.64 14.53
C ALA A 40 -30.36 -32.49 13.81
N LEU A 41 -30.17 -33.27 12.75
CA LEU A 41 -29.14 -33.04 11.77
C LEU A 41 -29.49 -31.69 11.13
N ALA A 42 -28.96 -30.60 11.69
CA ALA A 42 -28.97 -29.32 11.01
C ALA A 42 -28.15 -29.55 9.74
N ALA A 43 -28.84 -29.74 8.63
CA ALA A 43 -28.22 -29.64 7.33
C ALA A 43 -27.67 -28.22 7.26
N SER A 44 -26.36 -28.10 7.50
CA SER A 44 -25.58 -26.95 7.09
C SER A 44 -25.83 -26.82 5.59
N THR A 45 -26.75 -25.93 5.23
CA THR A 45 -26.83 -25.47 3.86
C THR A 45 -25.54 -24.70 3.68
N ALA A 46 -24.59 -25.28 2.93
CA ALA A 46 -23.49 -24.51 2.42
C ALA A 46 -24.11 -23.37 1.61
N ILE A 47 -24.12 -22.17 2.19
CA ILE A 47 -24.49 -20.97 1.46
C ILE A 47 -23.36 -20.81 0.45
N SER A 48 -23.64 -21.18 -0.80
CA SER A 48 -22.75 -20.84 -1.91
C SER A 48 -22.71 -19.32 -2.01
N ALA A 49 -21.52 -18.75 -2.16
CA ALA A 49 -21.33 -17.37 -2.54
C ALA A 49 -22.28 -16.99 -3.69
N ALA A 50 -23.05 -15.92 -3.50
CA ALA A 50 -23.93 -15.41 -4.53
C ALA A 50 -23.15 -14.52 -5.50
N VAL A 51 -23.62 -14.45 -6.75
CA VAL A 51 -23.12 -13.50 -7.75
C VAL A 51 -24.17 -12.43 -7.95
N ILE A 52 -23.81 -11.19 -7.61
CA ILE A 52 -24.60 -9.97 -7.80
C ILE A 52 -24.05 -9.27 -9.04
N ARG A 53 -24.86 -9.08 -10.08
CA ARG A 53 -24.43 -8.46 -11.34
C ARG A 53 -24.77 -6.97 -11.38
N VAL A 54 -23.83 -6.18 -11.87
CA VAL A 54 -23.98 -4.74 -12.08
C VAL A 54 -23.67 -4.49 -13.56
N PRO A 55 -24.62 -4.03 -14.39
CA PRO A 55 -25.88 -3.35 -14.05
C PRO A 55 -27.13 -4.22 -13.80
N GLU A 56 -27.13 -5.52 -14.07
CA GLU A 56 -28.37 -6.30 -14.24
C GLU A 56 -29.23 -6.38 -12.97
N ASP A 57 -28.60 -6.57 -11.82
CA ASP A 57 -29.29 -6.68 -10.53
C ASP A 57 -29.28 -5.32 -9.79
N TYR A 58 -28.23 -4.50 -9.97
CA TYR A 58 -28.10 -3.14 -9.43
C TYR A 58 -27.45 -2.19 -10.42
N SER A 59 -27.95 -0.95 -10.51
CA SER A 59 -27.44 0.07 -11.43
C SER A 59 -26.18 0.80 -10.97
N ALA A 60 -25.63 0.46 -9.80
CA ALA A 60 -24.43 1.09 -9.24
C ALA A 60 -23.62 0.06 -8.45
N ILE A 61 -22.29 0.14 -8.54
CA ILE A 61 -21.39 -0.79 -7.86
C ILE A 61 -21.61 -0.77 -6.35
N GLN A 62 -21.65 0.42 -5.73
CA GLN A 62 -21.85 0.53 -4.29
C GLN A 62 -23.17 -0.11 -3.82
N ALA A 63 -24.24 -0.07 -4.62
CA ALA A 63 -25.50 -0.72 -4.27
C ALA A 63 -25.38 -2.26 -4.30
N GLY A 64 -24.62 -2.80 -5.27
CA GLY A 64 -24.26 -4.21 -5.31
C GLY A 64 -23.40 -4.62 -4.11
N ILE A 65 -22.39 -3.80 -3.76
CA ILE A 65 -21.60 -3.98 -2.54
C ILE A 65 -22.51 -3.98 -1.33
N ASP A 66 -23.35 -2.97 -1.13
CA ASP A 66 -24.22 -2.85 0.04
C ASP A 66 -25.17 -4.06 0.20
N ALA A 67 -25.63 -4.65 -0.90
CA ALA A 67 -26.48 -5.85 -0.90
C ALA A 67 -25.74 -7.17 -0.64
N ALA A 68 -24.45 -7.23 -0.96
CA ALA A 68 -23.62 -8.44 -0.82
C ALA A 68 -23.44 -8.85 0.65
N ALA A 69 -23.45 -10.15 0.91
CA ALA A 69 -22.97 -10.76 2.15
C ALA A 69 -21.48 -11.15 2.02
N PRO A 70 -20.73 -11.31 3.13
CA PRO A 70 -19.36 -11.82 3.07
C PRO A 70 -19.28 -13.15 2.30
N GLY A 71 -18.30 -13.26 1.42
CA GLY A 71 -18.08 -14.36 0.49
C GLY A 71 -18.73 -14.17 -0.89
N ASP A 72 -19.68 -13.24 -1.04
CA ASP A 72 -20.34 -13.00 -2.33
C ASP A 72 -19.42 -12.30 -3.35
N THR A 73 -19.78 -12.41 -4.63
CA THR A 73 -19.14 -11.70 -5.74
C THR A 73 -20.07 -10.61 -6.27
N VAL A 74 -19.55 -9.38 -6.38
CA VAL A 74 -20.16 -8.28 -7.15
C VAL A 74 -19.45 -8.24 -8.51
N LEU A 75 -20.11 -8.76 -9.54
CA LEU A 75 -19.59 -8.86 -10.91
C LEU A 75 -20.05 -7.65 -11.73
N VAL A 76 -19.10 -6.87 -12.24
CA VAL A 76 -19.34 -5.58 -12.89
C VAL A 76 -19.08 -5.67 -14.39
N GLY A 77 -20.07 -5.26 -15.19
CA GLY A 77 -19.97 -5.11 -16.64
C GLY A 77 -19.02 -3.99 -17.06
N SER A 78 -18.46 -4.09 -18.27
CA SER A 78 -17.68 -3.01 -18.88
C SER A 78 -18.40 -1.66 -18.88
N GLY A 79 -17.63 -0.58 -18.74
CA GLY A 79 -18.13 0.78 -18.64
C GLY A 79 -17.36 1.64 -17.65
N VAL A 80 -17.79 2.90 -17.52
CA VAL A 80 -17.29 3.83 -16.52
C VAL A 80 -18.32 3.92 -15.40
N TRP A 81 -17.88 3.62 -14.19
CA TRP A 81 -18.70 3.53 -13.00
C TRP A 81 -18.26 4.58 -11.99
N ALA A 82 -19.23 5.25 -11.37
CA ALA A 82 -18.94 6.20 -10.30
C ALA A 82 -18.27 5.49 -9.12
N GLY A 83 -17.19 6.08 -8.63
CA GLY A 83 -16.43 5.65 -7.47
C GLY A 83 -17.01 6.17 -6.14
N TRP A 84 -16.09 6.41 -5.19
CA TRP A 84 -16.34 6.40 -3.74
C TRP A 84 -16.91 5.06 -3.27
N LEU A 85 -16.17 3.98 -3.57
CA LEU A 85 -16.54 2.64 -3.16
C LEU A 85 -16.03 2.32 -1.75
N ASN A 86 -16.84 1.63 -0.96
CA ASN A 86 -16.49 1.15 0.38
C ASN A 86 -17.06 -0.25 0.60
N PHE A 87 -16.20 -1.19 0.96
CA PHE A 87 -16.52 -2.61 1.16
C PHE A 87 -17.32 -2.88 2.45
N ARG A 88 -17.40 -1.90 3.36
CA ARG A 88 -18.18 -1.94 4.62
C ARG A 88 -17.74 -3.03 5.60
N GLY A 89 -16.48 -3.42 5.57
CA GLY A 89 -15.93 -4.48 6.42
C GLY A 89 -16.37 -5.86 5.96
N LYS A 90 -16.72 -6.00 4.68
CA LYS A 90 -17.16 -7.27 4.10
C LYS A 90 -16.09 -7.84 3.20
N ASP A 91 -15.73 -9.08 3.48
CA ASP A 91 -14.85 -9.89 2.64
C ASP A 91 -15.63 -10.41 1.44
N ILE A 92 -15.82 -9.55 0.44
CA ILE A 92 -16.47 -9.85 -0.84
C ILE A 92 -15.47 -9.78 -1.98
N THR A 93 -15.79 -10.40 -3.11
CA THR A 93 -15.06 -10.18 -4.36
C THR A 93 -15.78 -9.13 -5.20
N LEU A 94 -15.16 -7.98 -5.44
CA LEU A 94 -15.58 -7.01 -6.45
C LEU A 94 -14.73 -7.22 -7.70
N GLU A 95 -15.35 -7.64 -8.80
CA GLU A 95 -14.64 -8.10 -9.99
C GLU A 95 -15.25 -7.53 -11.28
N SER A 96 -14.40 -7.06 -12.18
CA SER A 96 -14.77 -6.73 -13.55
C SER A 96 -14.95 -7.99 -14.38
N SER A 97 -16.04 -8.08 -15.14
CA SER A 97 -16.30 -9.19 -16.06
C SER A 97 -15.44 -9.18 -17.31
N ASP A 98 -14.91 -8.01 -17.70
CA ASP A 98 -14.21 -7.79 -18.97
C ASP A 98 -12.76 -7.26 -18.79
N GLY A 99 -12.29 -7.15 -17.55
CA GLY A 99 -10.94 -6.68 -17.21
C GLY A 99 -10.76 -5.16 -17.15
N PRO A 100 -9.54 -4.68 -16.82
CA PRO A 100 -9.29 -3.28 -16.46
C PRO A 100 -9.30 -2.33 -17.67
N GLU A 101 -9.05 -2.82 -18.87
CA GLU A 101 -8.97 -2.02 -20.10
C GLU A 101 -10.31 -1.38 -20.51
N VAL A 102 -11.43 -1.93 -20.05
CA VAL A 102 -12.78 -1.50 -20.44
C VAL A 102 -13.71 -1.22 -19.25
N THR A 103 -13.26 -1.50 -18.02
CA THR A 103 -14.05 -1.26 -16.80
C THR A 103 -13.32 -0.30 -15.88
N THR A 104 -13.84 0.92 -15.78
CA THR A 104 -13.24 2.00 -14.99
C THR A 104 -14.09 2.36 -13.80
N ILE A 105 -13.48 2.46 -12.62
CA ILE A 105 -14.02 3.14 -11.44
C ILE A 105 -13.48 4.57 -11.46
N ASP A 106 -14.36 5.54 -11.69
CA ASP A 106 -14.04 6.97 -11.71
C ASP A 106 -14.53 7.63 -10.42
N GLY A 107 -13.58 7.95 -9.53
CA GLY A 107 -13.86 8.62 -8.26
C GLY A 107 -14.41 10.04 -8.40
N GLY A 108 -14.26 10.69 -9.56
CA GLY A 108 -14.58 12.10 -9.74
C GLY A 108 -13.89 12.96 -8.68
N GLU A 109 -14.63 13.88 -8.06
CA GLU A 109 -14.13 14.74 -6.97
C GLU A 109 -14.24 14.09 -5.56
N SER A 110 -14.62 12.81 -5.48
CA SER A 110 -14.69 12.11 -4.18
C SER A 110 -13.29 11.97 -3.59
N PRO A 111 -13.12 11.98 -2.25
CA PRO A 111 -11.78 11.94 -1.64
C PRO A 111 -10.91 10.81 -2.18
N SER A 112 -11.45 9.59 -2.27
CA SER A 112 -10.80 8.44 -2.91
C SER A 112 -11.75 7.75 -3.88
N ALA A 113 -11.26 7.14 -4.96
CA ALA A 113 -12.12 6.34 -5.83
C ALA A 113 -12.59 5.06 -5.13
N VAL A 114 -11.70 4.41 -4.36
CA VAL A 114 -11.99 3.24 -3.52
C VAL A 114 -11.38 3.45 -2.13
N ALA A 115 -12.16 3.17 -1.08
CA ALA A 115 -11.72 3.28 0.31
C ALA A 115 -12.08 2.00 1.08
N ILE A 116 -11.08 1.28 1.57
CA ILE A 116 -11.19 0.00 2.29
C ILE A 116 -10.65 0.22 3.70
N PHE A 117 -11.55 0.43 4.67
CA PHE A 117 -11.15 0.95 5.98
C PHE A 117 -11.97 0.44 7.18
N SER A 118 -12.66 -0.68 7.02
CA SER A 118 -13.63 -1.21 7.98
C SER A 118 -13.26 -2.61 8.49
N GLY A 119 -11.98 -3.00 8.38
CA GLY A 119 -11.47 -4.27 8.89
C GLY A 119 -11.50 -5.41 7.88
N GLU A 120 -11.57 -5.08 6.58
CA GLU A 120 -11.51 -6.06 5.50
C GLU A 120 -10.20 -6.87 5.55
N THR A 121 -10.30 -8.17 5.32
CA THR A 121 -9.16 -9.09 5.30
C THR A 121 -8.69 -9.36 3.87
N THR A 122 -7.73 -10.27 3.69
CA THR A 122 -7.27 -10.70 2.37
C THR A 122 -8.37 -11.36 1.54
N ASP A 123 -9.48 -11.76 2.17
CA ASP A 123 -10.64 -12.32 1.48
C ASP A 123 -11.52 -11.23 0.83
N ALA A 124 -11.31 -9.94 1.15
CA ALA A 124 -11.85 -8.83 0.38
C ALA A 124 -10.99 -8.61 -0.87
N VAL A 125 -11.56 -8.86 -2.04
CA VAL A 125 -10.86 -8.83 -3.32
C VAL A 125 -11.38 -7.71 -4.21
N LEU A 126 -10.48 -6.87 -4.72
CA LEU A 126 -10.73 -5.89 -5.79
C LEU A 126 -9.98 -6.32 -7.04
N ARG A 127 -10.68 -6.70 -8.12
CA ARG A 127 -10.05 -7.29 -9.30
C ARG A 127 -10.51 -6.71 -10.64
N GLY A 128 -9.56 -6.43 -11.53
CA GLY A 128 -9.85 -6.22 -12.95
C GLY A 128 -10.34 -4.82 -13.29
N PHE A 129 -10.00 -3.78 -12.53
CA PHE A 129 -10.49 -2.42 -12.75
C PHE A 129 -9.36 -1.44 -13.11
N THR A 130 -9.64 -0.52 -14.03
CA THR A 130 -8.95 0.77 -14.04
C THR A 130 -9.57 1.66 -12.96
N ILE A 131 -8.76 2.34 -12.15
CA ILE A 131 -9.16 3.20 -11.04
C ILE A 131 -8.53 4.58 -11.25
N ILE A 132 -9.38 5.60 -11.34
CA ILE A 132 -8.98 7.00 -11.52
C ILE A 132 -9.74 7.90 -10.54
N GLY A 133 -9.22 9.09 -10.26
CA GLY A 133 -9.90 10.06 -9.40
C GLY A 133 -9.28 11.45 -9.49
N GLN A 134 -10.13 12.48 -9.39
CA GLN A 134 -9.73 13.90 -9.34
C GLN A 134 -9.81 14.46 -7.92
N GLY A 135 -10.26 13.67 -6.94
CA GLY A 135 -10.24 14.05 -5.54
C GLY A 135 -8.83 14.09 -4.97
N SER A 136 -8.67 14.81 -3.87
CA SER A 136 -7.36 15.08 -3.25
C SER A 136 -6.83 13.96 -2.35
N GLY A 137 -7.52 12.82 -2.24
CA GLY A 137 -7.28 11.79 -1.22
C GLY A 137 -8.19 11.93 0.01
N THR A 138 -8.33 10.84 0.75
CA THR A 138 -9.02 10.79 2.05
C THR A 138 -8.20 11.50 3.12
N LEU A 139 -8.84 12.39 3.90
CA LEU A 139 -8.19 13.12 4.99
C LEU A 139 -7.97 12.19 6.20
N HIS A 140 -6.70 11.95 6.54
CA HIS A 140 -6.29 11.19 7.73
C HIS A 140 -5.13 11.90 8.44
N GLU A 141 -5.25 12.09 9.75
CA GLU A 141 -4.29 12.83 10.58
C GLU A 141 -3.87 14.21 10.02
N GLY A 142 -4.78 14.90 9.33
CA GLY A 142 -4.54 16.24 8.79
C GLY A 142 -3.85 16.26 7.42
N VAL A 143 -3.67 15.11 6.78
CA VAL A 143 -3.06 14.96 5.45
C VAL A 143 -4.01 14.19 4.54
N THR A 144 -4.14 14.56 3.27
CA THR A 144 -4.98 13.83 2.31
C THR A 144 -4.19 12.74 1.60
N GLN A 145 -4.75 11.53 1.51
CA GLN A 145 -3.99 10.36 1.06
C GLN A 145 -4.83 9.40 0.21
N GLY A 146 -4.19 8.69 -0.73
CA GLY A 146 -4.83 7.61 -1.49
C GLY A 146 -6.00 8.07 -2.35
N ALA A 147 -5.78 8.96 -3.32
CA ALA A 147 -6.86 9.46 -4.18
C ALA A 147 -7.44 8.36 -5.09
N GLY A 148 -6.63 7.39 -5.51
CA GLY A 148 -7.13 6.17 -6.14
C GLY A 148 -7.70 5.22 -5.10
N ILE A 149 -6.82 4.62 -4.31
CA ILE A 149 -7.16 3.62 -3.29
C ILE A 149 -6.64 4.06 -1.92
N TYR A 150 -7.52 4.09 -0.93
CA TYR A 150 -7.18 4.34 0.46
C TYR A 150 -7.45 3.11 1.33
N ILE A 151 -6.43 2.60 2.01
CA ILE A 151 -6.50 1.43 2.89
C ILE A 151 -6.15 1.84 4.32
N LEU A 152 -7.01 1.50 5.28
CA LEU A 152 -6.79 1.81 6.70
C LEU A 152 -7.29 0.67 7.61
N ASN A 153 -6.42 0.10 8.46
CA ASN A 153 -6.78 -1.01 9.34
C ASN A 153 -7.43 -2.17 8.57
N SER A 154 -6.92 -2.48 7.38
CA SER A 154 -7.48 -3.48 6.47
C SER A 154 -6.37 -4.04 5.58
N SER A 155 -6.54 -5.28 5.12
CA SER A 155 -5.53 -6.02 4.35
C SER A 155 -6.15 -6.68 3.12
N PRO A 156 -6.80 -5.94 2.20
CA PRO A 156 -7.45 -6.51 1.03
C PRO A 156 -6.45 -7.14 0.04
N THR A 157 -6.96 -7.99 -0.84
CA THR A 157 -6.23 -8.42 -2.04
C THR A 157 -6.66 -7.56 -3.23
N ILE A 158 -5.71 -6.97 -3.95
CA ILE A 158 -5.93 -6.16 -5.15
C ILE A 158 -5.22 -6.81 -6.33
N GLU A 159 -5.97 -7.15 -7.39
CA GLU A 159 -5.43 -7.97 -8.48
C GLU A 159 -5.84 -7.42 -9.86
N ASP A 160 -4.97 -7.53 -10.86
CA ASP A 160 -5.27 -7.20 -12.25
C ASP A 160 -5.86 -5.78 -12.42
N CYS A 161 -5.39 -4.83 -11.63
CA CYS A 161 -5.91 -3.46 -11.60
C CYS A 161 -4.92 -2.45 -12.19
N ILE A 162 -5.45 -1.33 -12.68
CA ILE A 162 -4.66 -0.19 -13.13
C ILE A 162 -5.05 1.03 -12.29
N VAL A 163 -4.17 1.55 -11.44
CA VAL A 163 -4.39 2.79 -10.68
C VAL A 163 -3.64 3.93 -11.37
N ARG A 164 -4.35 4.94 -11.88
CA ARG A 164 -3.70 6.01 -12.63
C ARG A 164 -4.34 7.37 -12.49
N ASP A 165 -3.56 8.39 -12.83
CA ASP A 165 -4.00 9.79 -12.94
C ASP A 165 -4.66 10.30 -11.65
N CYS A 166 -4.16 9.83 -10.49
CA CYS A 166 -4.64 10.22 -9.16
C CYS A 166 -3.62 11.15 -8.48
N SER A 167 -4.11 12.11 -7.69
CA SER A 167 -3.25 13.06 -6.96
C SER A 167 -3.68 13.23 -5.51
N ALA A 168 -2.72 13.11 -4.58
CA ALA A 168 -2.94 13.35 -3.15
C ALA A 168 -1.73 14.06 -2.51
N MET A 169 -1.79 14.36 -1.20
CA MET A 169 -0.58 14.82 -0.50
C MET A 169 0.39 13.66 -0.27
N MET A 170 -0.10 12.47 0.06
CA MET A 170 0.72 11.26 0.18
C MET A 170 0.01 10.07 -0.46
N GLY A 171 0.75 9.19 -1.14
CA GLY A 171 0.13 8.03 -1.77
C GLY A 171 -0.85 8.46 -2.86
N GLY A 172 -0.36 9.14 -3.90
CA GLY A 172 -1.20 9.72 -4.96
C GLY A 172 -2.17 8.69 -5.53
N GLY A 173 -1.63 7.54 -5.94
CA GLY A 173 -2.42 6.37 -6.34
C GLY A 173 -3.00 5.63 -5.15
N ILE A 174 -2.13 5.06 -4.31
CA ILE A 174 -2.50 4.16 -3.22
C ILE A 174 -1.92 4.66 -1.88
N SER A 175 -2.70 4.67 -0.81
CA SER A 175 -2.18 4.85 0.55
C SER A 175 -2.59 3.68 1.43
N ILE A 176 -1.64 3.16 2.20
CA ILE A 176 -1.80 2.05 3.14
C ILE A 176 -1.43 2.53 4.54
N TRP A 177 -2.35 2.32 5.47
CA TRP A 177 -2.18 2.60 6.89
C TRP A 177 -2.61 1.42 7.74
N HIS A 178 -1.71 0.92 8.58
CA HIS A 178 -1.98 -0.19 9.49
C HIS A 178 -2.62 -1.40 8.78
N GLY A 179 -2.04 -1.79 7.65
CA GLY A 179 -2.60 -2.81 6.79
C GLY A 179 -1.53 -3.57 6.02
N ASP A 180 -1.83 -4.82 5.71
CA ASP A 180 -0.92 -5.74 5.01
C ASP A 180 -1.60 -6.27 3.74
N PRO A 181 -2.01 -5.39 2.80
CA PRO A 181 -2.67 -5.83 1.58
C PRO A 181 -1.71 -6.62 0.70
N VAL A 182 -2.31 -7.43 -0.18
CA VAL A 182 -1.57 -8.15 -1.23
C VAL A 182 -1.95 -7.58 -2.58
N LEU A 183 -0.97 -7.10 -3.34
CA LEU A 183 -1.15 -6.58 -4.69
C LEU A 183 -0.52 -7.57 -5.67
N ARG A 184 -1.28 -8.00 -6.68
CA ARG A 184 -0.80 -8.88 -7.76
C ARG A 184 -1.13 -8.32 -9.12
N ASN A 185 -0.15 -8.25 -10.01
CA ASN A 185 -0.38 -7.78 -11.38
C ASN A 185 -1.12 -6.42 -11.40
N VAL A 186 -0.65 -5.49 -10.56
CA VAL A 186 -1.22 -4.13 -10.46
C VAL A 186 -0.29 -3.15 -11.13
N ILE A 187 -0.84 -2.33 -12.02
CA ILE A 187 -0.13 -1.21 -12.67
C ILE A 187 -0.51 0.09 -11.95
N VAL A 188 0.46 0.75 -11.33
CA VAL A 188 0.32 2.06 -10.68
C VAL A 188 1.08 3.08 -11.52
N ARG A 189 0.37 3.97 -12.23
CA ARG A 189 1.03 4.88 -13.18
C ARG A 189 0.51 6.31 -13.24
N ASN A 190 1.36 7.27 -13.59
CA ASN A 190 0.99 8.68 -13.72
C ASN A 190 0.27 9.25 -12.49
N ASN A 191 0.64 8.78 -11.28
CA ASN A 191 0.09 9.30 -10.04
C ASN A 191 1.03 10.31 -9.41
N TRP A 192 0.48 11.28 -8.69
CA TRP A 192 1.25 12.38 -8.10
C TRP A 192 1.00 12.55 -6.60
N ALA A 193 2.08 12.73 -5.83
CA ALA A 193 2.01 13.11 -4.43
C ALA A 193 2.71 14.45 -4.18
N SER A 194 2.05 15.40 -3.51
CA SER A 194 2.70 16.66 -3.15
C SER A 194 3.68 16.55 -1.96
N ILE A 195 3.86 15.34 -1.42
CA ILE A 195 4.83 15.01 -0.37
C ILE A 195 5.53 13.70 -0.76
N ASP A 196 5.00 12.55 -0.33
CA ASP A 196 5.68 11.26 -0.47
C ASP A 196 4.80 10.20 -1.13
N GLY A 197 5.41 9.31 -1.91
CA GLY A 197 4.74 8.14 -2.47
C GLY A 197 3.80 8.52 -3.59
N GLY A 198 4.33 8.97 -4.73
CA GLY A 198 3.53 9.36 -5.90
C GLY A 198 2.59 8.24 -6.33
N GLY A 199 3.14 7.05 -6.54
CA GLY A 199 2.40 5.82 -6.79
C GLY A 199 1.75 5.30 -5.52
N MET A 200 2.55 4.99 -4.49
CA MET A 200 2.06 4.38 -3.25
C MET A 200 2.77 4.88 -1.99
N ARG A 201 2.01 5.07 -0.92
CA ARG A 201 2.52 5.34 0.43
C ARG A 201 2.21 4.17 1.37
N ILE A 202 3.24 3.60 2.00
CA ILE A 202 3.13 2.52 3.00
C ILE A 202 3.49 3.07 4.37
N HIS A 203 2.52 3.10 5.30
CA HIS A 203 2.69 3.81 6.55
C HIS A 203 2.13 3.08 7.78
N HIS A 204 2.70 3.37 8.95
CA HIS A 204 2.29 2.88 10.27
C HIS A 204 2.11 1.36 10.35
N LEU A 205 3.21 0.64 10.63
CA LEU A 205 3.19 -0.80 10.91
C LEU A 205 2.52 -1.60 9.78
N SER A 206 2.76 -1.20 8.53
CA SER A 206 2.22 -1.87 7.35
C SER A 206 3.31 -2.69 6.66
N SER A 207 2.97 -3.88 6.19
CA SER A 207 3.86 -4.84 5.54
C SER A 207 3.20 -5.49 4.30
N PRO A 208 2.85 -4.72 3.25
CA PRO A 208 2.22 -5.28 2.07
C PRO A 208 3.14 -6.22 1.28
N VAL A 209 2.51 -7.08 0.49
CA VAL A 209 3.19 -7.96 -0.48
C VAL A 209 2.82 -7.49 -1.88
N LEU A 210 3.82 -7.17 -2.70
CA LEU A 210 3.68 -6.80 -4.11
C LEU A 210 4.30 -7.88 -4.98
N GLU A 211 3.49 -8.49 -5.83
CA GLU A 211 3.91 -9.53 -6.79
C GLU A 211 3.55 -9.06 -8.20
N GLU A 212 4.51 -9.09 -9.12
CA GLU A 212 4.27 -8.75 -10.54
C GLU A 212 3.67 -7.34 -10.73
N CYS A 213 4.02 -6.38 -9.87
CA CYS A 213 3.46 -5.03 -9.92
C CYS A 213 4.36 -4.07 -10.70
N GLU A 214 3.75 -3.13 -11.42
CA GLU A 214 4.45 -2.11 -12.21
C GLU A 214 4.15 -0.72 -11.66
N PHE A 215 5.18 0.03 -11.30
CA PHE A 215 5.11 1.43 -10.93
C PHE A 215 5.78 2.27 -12.01
N LEU A 216 4.97 3.00 -12.79
CA LEU A 216 5.41 3.67 -14.01
C LEU A 216 5.11 5.17 -13.95
N ASP A 217 6.10 6.02 -14.23
CA ASP A 217 5.87 7.47 -14.43
C ASP A 217 5.13 8.15 -13.26
N ASN A 218 5.33 7.69 -12.03
CA ASN A 218 4.75 8.33 -10.84
C ASN A 218 5.68 9.41 -10.29
N GLY A 219 5.10 10.46 -9.72
CA GLY A 219 5.84 11.63 -9.24
C GLY A 219 5.55 12.01 -7.80
N ALA A 220 6.57 12.45 -7.06
CA ALA A 220 6.43 13.02 -5.73
C ALA A 220 7.22 14.33 -5.58
N ASP A 221 6.68 15.33 -4.89
CA ASP A 221 7.42 16.58 -4.64
C ASP A 221 8.61 16.39 -3.68
N VAL A 222 8.59 15.36 -2.84
CA VAL A 222 9.61 15.14 -1.79
C VAL A 222 10.30 13.79 -1.98
N TYR A 223 9.67 12.68 -1.59
CA TYR A 223 10.32 11.36 -1.63
C TYR A 223 9.47 10.26 -2.23
N GLY A 224 10.09 9.27 -2.87
CA GLY A 224 9.38 8.07 -3.30
C GLY A 224 8.41 8.36 -4.44
N GLY A 225 8.92 8.64 -5.64
CA GLY A 225 8.06 8.87 -6.81
C GLY A 225 7.15 7.66 -7.05
N ALA A 226 7.72 6.46 -7.03
CA ALA A 226 6.96 5.21 -7.10
C ALA A 226 6.35 4.85 -5.74
N LEU A 227 7.20 4.69 -4.72
CA LEU A 227 6.83 4.15 -3.42
C LEU A 227 7.56 4.85 -2.28
N ALA A 228 6.85 5.17 -1.19
CA ALA A 228 7.46 5.69 0.04
C ALA A 228 7.03 4.94 1.31
N TYR A 229 8.02 4.56 2.12
CA TYR A 229 7.87 3.95 3.44
C TYR A 229 7.92 4.97 4.58
N GLY A 230 7.16 4.74 5.65
CA GLY A 230 7.29 5.51 6.89
C GLY A 230 6.74 4.79 8.13
N ASN A 231 7.21 5.20 9.31
CA ASN A 231 6.78 4.73 10.63
C ASN A 231 6.69 3.20 10.76
N ASP A 232 7.84 2.54 10.99
CA ASP A 232 7.95 1.10 11.27
C ASP A 232 7.24 0.21 10.24
N SER A 233 7.30 0.59 8.97
CA SER A 233 6.69 -0.16 7.86
C SER A 233 7.76 -0.83 7.00
N ASP A 234 7.37 -1.90 6.33
CA ASP A 234 8.23 -2.76 5.51
C ASP A 234 7.41 -3.31 4.32
N GLY A 235 7.97 -4.13 3.45
CA GLY A 235 7.22 -4.85 2.42
C GLY A 235 8.05 -5.87 1.66
N ILE A 236 7.35 -6.69 0.88
CA ILE A 236 7.95 -7.66 -0.04
C ILE A 236 7.63 -7.22 -1.47
N HIS A 237 8.66 -7.14 -2.31
CA HIS A 237 8.55 -6.81 -3.73
C HIS A 237 9.17 -7.94 -4.54
N GLU A 238 8.34 -8.70 -5.23
CA GLU A 238 8.76 -9.80 -6.09
C GLU A 238 8.30 -9.54 -7.52
N GLU A 239 9.23 -9.68 -8.47
CA GLU A 239 8.95 -9.51 -9.91
C GLU A 239 8.32 -8.15 -10.26
N CYS A 240 8.69 -7.11 -9.52
CA CYS A 240 8.16 -5.77 -9.71
C CYS A 240 9.00 -4.94 -10.69
N ILE A 241 8.36 -3.95 -11.32
CA ILE A 241 9.03 -2.98 -12.19
C ILE A 241 8.81 -1.57 -11.62
N PHE A 242 9.89 -0.83 -11.43
CA PHE A 242 9.89 0.59 -11.06
C PHE A 242 10.59 1.36 -12.17
N ASP A 243 9.82 1.99 -13.06
CA ASP A 243 10.34 2.67 -14.25
C ASP A 243 9.81 4.09 -14.40
N GLY A 244 10.67 5.04 -14.75
CA GLY A 244 10.25 6.42 -15.07
C GLY A 244 9.75 7.25 -13.88
N ASN A 245 9.92 6.80 -12.63
CA ASN A 245 9.37 7.49 -11.47
C ASN A 245 10.29 8.63 -10.99
N SER A 246 9.70 9.75 -10.57
CA SER A 246 10.45 10.97 -10.19
C SER A 246 10.12 11.44 -8.78
N ALA A 247 11.12 11.92 -8.03
CA ALA A 247 10.95 12.61 -6.76
C ALA A 247 11.65 13.97 -6.78
N GLY A 248 11.11 14.98 -6.09
CA GLY A 248 11.74 16.30 -6.03
C GLY A 248 13.00 16.35 -5.15
N ILE A 249 13.13 15.45 -4.16
CA ILE A 249 14.33 15.34 -3.34
C ILE A 249 15.04 14.01 -3.59
N ARG A 250 14.49 12.84 -3.25
CA ARG A 250 15.24 11.57 -3.38
C ARG A 250 14.32 10.35 -3.43
N GLY A 251 14.85 9.22 -3.88
CA GLY A 251 14.14 7.97 -4.04
C GLY A 251 13.07 8.09 -5.11
N GLY A 252 13.45 8.44 -6.34
CA GLY A 252 12.54 8.48 -7.48
C GLY A 252 11.73 7.20 -7.62
N GLY A 253 12.40 6.05 -7.49
CA GLY A 253 11.73 4.76 -7.39
C GLY A 253 11.16 4.57 -5.99
N ILE A 254 12.01 4.12 -5.07
CA ILE A 254 11.62 3.76 -3.71
C ILE A 254 12.29 4.70 -2.72
N SER A 255 11.55 5.15 -1.71
CA SER A 255 12.13 5.86 -0.57
C SER A 255 11.76 5.19 0.75
N LYS A 256 12.77 5.02 1.60
CA LYS A 256 12.65 4.62 2.99
C LYS A 256 13.44 5.59 3.86
N THR A 257 12.71 6.46 4.56
CA THR A 257 13.28 7.48 5.46
C THR A 257 13.03 7.18 6.94
N CYS A 258 12.33 6.09 7.27
CA CYS A 258 12.10 5.68 8.65
C CYS A 258 13.20 4.78 9.21
N ASP A 259 13.36 4.80 10.54
CA ASP A 259 14.13 3.81 11.32
C ASP A 259 13.34 2.48 11.45
N CYS A 260 12.93 1.93 10.31
CA CYS A 260 12.08 0.76 10.16
C CYS A 260 12.86 -0.43 9.55
N SER A 261 12.23 -1.61 9.43
CA SER A 261 12.82 -2.76 8.72
C SER A 261 13.04 -2.46 7.24
N ASP A 262 13.94 -3.22 6.60
CA ASP A 262 14.29 -3.05 5.20
C ASP A 262 13.34 -3.81 4.27
N ALA A 263 12.80 -3.10 3.28
CA ALA A 263 12.01 -3.69 2.21
C ALA A 263 12.81 -4.78 1.50
N ARG A 264 12.16 -5.93 1.27
CA ARG A 264 12.77 -7.10 0.65
C ARG A 264 12.43 -7.12 -0.82
N ILE A 265 13.46 -7.06 -1.68
CA ILE A 265 13.29 -6.96 -3.13
C ILE A 265 13.97 -8.14 -3.82
N SER A 266 13.24 -8.83 -4.70
CA SER A 266 13.78 -9.90 -5.57
C SER A 266 13.21 -9.83 -6.97
N ASN A 267 14.01 -10.30 -7.95
CA ASN A 267 13.61 -10.46 -9.35
C ASN A 267 12.99 -9.19 -9.99
N SER A 268 13.31 -8.01 -9.45
CA SER A 268 12.65 -6.76 -9.78
C SER A 268 13.55 -5.86 -10.61
N THR A 269 12.97 -4.92 -11.35
CA THR A 269 13.69 -3.97 -12.19
C THR A 269 13.50 -2.54 -11.68
N LEU A 270 14.60 -1.81 -11.51
CA LEU A 270 14.59 -0.38 -11.16
C LEU A 270 15.36 0.39 -12.22
N CYS A 271 14.65 1.16 -13.05
CA CYS A 271 15.22 1.88 -14.17
C CYS A 271 14.59 3.26 -14.35
N ASN A 272 15.30 4.19 -14.97
CA ASN A 272 14.81 5.53 -15.32
C ASN A 272 14.11 6.29 -14.17
N ASN A 273 14.45 5.99 -12.92
CA ASN A 273 13.90 6.70 -11.78
C ASN A 273 14.87 7.79 -11.32
N PHE A 274 14.33 8.99 -11.09
CA PHE A 274 15.09 10.19 -10.78
C PHE A 274 14.68 10.79 -9.44
N PRO A 275 15.60 11.35 -8.66
CA PRO A 275 17.02 11.55 -8.98
C PRO A 275 17.87 10.29 -8.73
N ASP A 276 17.39 9.40 -7.87
CA ASP A 276 17.97 8.09 -7.59
C ASP A 276 16.90 6.99 -7.56
N HIS A 277 17.29 5.74 -7.82
CA HIS A 277 16.36 4.61 -7.82
C HIS A 277 15.82 4.28 -6.43
N VAL A 278 16.70 4.30 -5.41
CA VAL A 278 16.33 3.97 -4.03
C VAL A 278 17.01 4.92 -3.05
N LEU A 279 16.22 5.59 -2.21
CA LEU A 279 16.68 6.25 -1.00
C LEU A 279 16.45 5.33 0.20
N GLY A 280 17.51 5.07 0.99
CA GLY A 280 17.47 4.21 2.17
C GLY A 280 18.01 2.80 1.89
N THR A 281 18.04 1.97 2.95
CA THR A 281 18.47 0.58 2.87
C THR A 281 17.33 -0.35 2.45
N TRP A 282 17.68 -1.43 1.78
CA TRP A 282 16.76 -2.48 1.34
C TRP A 282 17.49 -3.83 1.33
N ASP A 283 16.76 -4.90 1.54
CA ASP A 283 17.24 -6.27 1.52
C ASP A 283 17.20 -6.81 0.07
N ASP A 284 18.36 -6.84 -0.58
CA ASP A 284 18.52 -7.46 -1.90
C ASP A 284 18.51 -8.99 -1.79
N LEU A 285 17.41 -9.60 -2.21
CA LEU A 285 17.25 -11.07 -2.22
C LEU A 285 17.71 -11.71 -3.54
N GLY A 286 18.26 -10.92 -4.46
CA GLY A 286 18.82 -11.38 -5.74
C GLY A 286 17.85 -11.33 -6.92
N GLY A 287 18.40 -11.45 -8.13
CA GLY A 287 17.65 -11.40 -9.38
C GLY A 287 17.24 -9.99 -9.83
N ASN A 288 17.62 -8.96 -9.06
CA ASN A 288 17.26 -7.59 -9.36
C ASN A 288 18.11 -7.00 -10.50
N THR A 289 17.48 -6.20 -11.35
CA THR A 289 18.13 -5.38 -12.38
C THR A 289 18.01 -3.91 -11.99
N VAL A 290 19.13 -3.31 -11.63
CA VAL A 290 19.21 -1.87 -11.32
C VAL A 290 19.92 -1.20 -12.49
N CYS A 291 19.20 -0.41 -13.28
CA CYS A 291 19.80 0.33 -14.39
C CYS A 291 20.81 1.36 -13.87
N ALA A 292 21.71 1.79 -14.76
CA ALA A 292 22.60 2.89 -14.44
C ALA A 292 21.77 4.18 -14.31
N ILE A 293 21.91 4.87 -13.18
CA ILE A 293 21.34 6.20 -12.98
C ILE A 293 22.30 7.20 -13.63
N CYS A 294 21.76 8.23 -14.26
CA CYS A 294 22.49 9.47 -14.48
C CYS A 294 22.66 10.21 -13.15
N SER A 295 23.53 9.70 -12.28
CA SER A 295 23.67 10.17 -10.90
C SER A 295 24.02 11.66 -10.75
N ASN A 296 24.39 12.31 -11.87
CA ASN A 296 24.86 13.68 -11.92
C ASN A 296 23.90 14.61 -12.70
N ASP A 297 22.77 14.08 -13.19
CA ASP A 297 21.62 14.86 -13.67
C ASP A 297 20.76 15.16 -12.44
N VAL A 298 21.17 16.18 -11.69
CA VAL A 298 20.53 16.57 -10.42
C VAL A 298 19.22 17.32 -10.67
N THR A 299 19.01 17.86 -11.87
CA THR A 299 17.76 18.49 -12.26
C THR A 299 16.71 17.50 -12.78
N ALA A 300 17.10 16.25 -13.01
CA ALA A 300 16.26 15.16 -13.49
C ALA A 300 15.62 15.45 -14.87
N ASP A 301 16.33 16.14 -15.76
CA ASP A 301 15.84 16.50 -17.09
C ASP A 301 16.29 15.54 -18.22
N GLY A 302 17.05 14.50 -17.85
CA GLY A 302 17.59 13.47 -18.73
C GLY A 302 18.94 13.83 -19.36
N VAL A 303 19.56 14.94 -18.96
CA VAL A 303 20.85 15.41 -19.48
C VAL A 303 21.68 16.00 -18.33
N VAL A 304 22.99 15.74 -18.33
CA VAL A 304 23.92 16.47 -17.44
C VAL A 304 24.42 17.72 -18.16
N ASP A 305 23.94 18.90 -17.78
CA ASP A 305 24.27 20.17 -18.40
C ASP A 305 24.55 21.33 -17.42
N VAL A 306 24.39 22.58 -17.88
CA VAL A 306 24.67 23.78 -17.06
C VAL A 306 23.62 23.95 -15.96
N ASN A 307 22.41 23.45 -16.14
CA ASN A 307 21.34 23.54 -15.15
C ASN A 307 21.69 22.71 -13.91
N ASP A 308 22.29 21.54 -14.09
CA ASP A 308 22.82 20.72 -12.99
C ASP A 308 23.93 21.43 -12.23
N VAL A 309 24.85 22.06 -12.95
CA VAL A 309 25.91 22.88 -12.36
C VAL A 309 25.33 24.03 -11.53
N LEU A 310 24.28 24.68 -12.04
CA LEU A 310 23.61 25.77 -11.35
C LEU A 310 22.84 25.29 -10.11
N ALA A 311 22.26 24.09 -10.16
CA ALA A 311 21.61 23.46 -9.00
C ALA A 311 22.62 23.22 -7.88
N ILE A 312 23.78 22.59 -8.16
CA ILE A 312 24.86 22.41 -7.17
C ILE A 312 25.28 23.74 -6.53
N ILE A 313 25.52 24.77 -7.36
CA ILE A 313 25.96 26.08 -6.86
C ILE A 313 24.88 26.73 -5.99
N ALA A 314 23.60 26.53 -6.32
CA ALA A 314 22.48 27.06 -5.54
C ALA A 314 22.31 26.37 -4.18
N ALA A 315 22.63 25.08 -4.09
CA ALA A 315 22.48 24.26 -2.90
C ALA A 315 23.72 24.23 -1.97
N TRP A 316 24.78 24.98 -2.31
CA TRP A 316 26.08 24.96 -1.64
C TRP A 316 26.01 25.03 -0.10
N GLY A 317 26.60 24.05 0.58
CA GLY A 317 26.57 23.92 2.04
C GLY A 317 26.01 22.57 2.49
N GLY A 318 25.70 22.44 3.78
CA GLY A 318 25.18 21.18 4.32
C GLY A 318 23.74 20.91 3.87
N CYS A 319 23.52 19.78 3.20
CA CYS A 319 22.19 19.32 2.82
C CYS A 319 22.11 17.79 2.88
N VAL A 320 20.88 17.25 2.85
CA VAL A 320 20.62 15.90 2.35
C VAL A 320 19.67 16.10 1.19
N CYS A 321 20.24 16.28 0.01
CA CYS A 321 19.54 16.72 -1.20
C CYS A 321 20.15 16.05 -2.43
N VAL A 322 19.56 16.28 -3.62
CA VAL A 322 20.08 15.72 -4.88
C VAL A 322 21.46 16.26 -5.24
N GLU A 323 21.75 17.48 -4.78
CA GLU A 323 23.00 18.16 -5.05
C GLU A 323 24.17 17.63 -4.21
N ASP A 324 23.91 16.87 -3.14
CA ASP A 324 24.93 16.09 -2.41
C ASP A 324 25.11 14.74 -3.12
N ILE A 325 25.81 14.77 -4.25
CA ILE A 325 25.99 13.64 -5.16
C ILE A 325 26.78 12.52 -4.48
N ASN A 326 27.76 12.88 -3.66
CA ASN A 326 28.62 11.91 -3.01
C ASN A 326 28.06 11.37 -1.67
N GLY A 327 27.00 11.99 -1.15
CA GLY A 327 26.23 11.53 0.01
C GLY A 327 26.92 11.79 1.35
N ASP A 328 27.88 12.72 1.42
CA ASP A 328 28.61 13.06 2.65
C ASP A 328 27.91 14.13 3.51
N SER A 329 26.70 14.51 3.12
CA SER A 329 25.87 15.55 3.73
C SER A 329 26.37 16.97 3.53
N ALA A 330 27.22 17.20 2.53
CA ALA A 330 27.66 18.52 2.10
C ALA A 330 27.60 18.64 0.57
N VAL A 331 26.96 19.70 0.08
CA VAL A 331 27.10 20.17 -1.29
C VAL A 331 28.32 21.07 -1.35
N ASP A 332 29.38 20.60 -1.99
CA ASP A 332 30.60 21.37 -2.13
C ASP A 332 31.28 21.19 -3.50
N VAL A 333 32.61 21.39 -3.51
CA VAL A 333 33.38 21.33 -4.74
C VAL A 333 33.42 19.92 -5.31
N ASP A 334 33.33 18.89 -4.47
CA ASP A 334 33.42 17.51 -4.93
C ASP A 334 32.14 17.13 -5.71
N ASP A 335 30.96 17.61 -5.30
CA ASP A 335 29.71 17.43 -6.06
C ASP A 335 29.71 18.24 -7.35
N LEU A 336 30.20 19.48 -7.30
CA LEU A 336 30.34 20.32 -8.50
C LEU A 336 31.24 19.65 -9.54
N LEU A 337 32.35 19.05 -9.10
CA LEU A 337 33.27 18.34 -9.98
C LEU A 337 32.64 17.05 -10.54
N ALA A 338 31.75 16.38 -9.80
CA ALA A 338 31.03 15.22 -10.29
C ALA A 338 30.12 15.57 -11.49
N VAL A 339 29.33 16.65 -11.38
CA VAL A 339 28.50 17.16 -12.49
C VAL A 339 29.37 17.54 -13.70
N LEU A 340 30.40 18.37 -13.48
CA LEU A 340 31.29 18.81 -14.56
C LEU A 340 32.03 17.65 -15.25
N GLY A 341 32.33 16.58 -14.52
CA GLY A 341 33.00 15.38 -15.03
C GLY A 341 32.13 14.48 -15.90
N SER A 342 30.82 14.71 -15.93
CA SER A 342 29.83 13.84 -16.59
C SER A 342 28.95 14.56 -17.61
N TYR A 343 29.34 15.79 -17.97
CA TYR A 343 28.65 16.66 -18.91
C TYR A 343 28.29 15.95 -20.23
N GLY A 344 27.01 15.87 -20.55
CA GLY A 344 26.52 15.18 -21.74
C GLY A 344 25.18 14.46 -21.56
N PRO A 345 24.68 13.82 -22.63
CA PRO A 345 23.43 13.06 -22.59
C PRO A 345 23.56 11.79 -21.73
N CYS A 346 22.46 11.42 -21.11
CA CYS A 346 22.33 10.18 -20.34
C CYS A 346 22.28 8.92 -21.22
N PRO A 347 22.77 7.77 -20.71
CA PRO A 347 22.72 6.48 -21.40
C PRO A 347 21.31 6.03 -21.81
#